data_AF-A0AAD7CRE0-F1
#
_entry.id   AF-A0AAD7CRE0-F1
#
_cell.length_a   1.000
_cell.length_b   1.000
_cell.length_c   1.000
_cell.angle_alpha   90.00
_cell.angle_beta   90.00
_cell.angle_gamma   90.00
#
_symmetry.space_group_name_H-M   'P 1'
#
loop_
_entity.id
_entity.type
_entity.pdbx_description
1 polymer ?
#
loop_
_entity_poly.entity_id
_entity_poly.type
_entity_poly.pdbx_seq_one_letter_code
_entity_poly.pdbx_strand_id
1 'polypeptide(L)'
;MYSPVAYDQHNLGDVPTAVRSLLLSTKQLQKSLSQWSVGQVSETQVSDVYVQIGTDFNNTIQAFAYHHIDLSDIHCVPGDLRTVLEQCLAEDPSPAVLAMFMPDVKQILVKLLRGLQARQEAWRTRGGAPYDFR
;
A
#
# COMPACT_ATOMS: atom_id res chain seq x y z
N MET A 1 10.75 -31.67 -22.70
CA MET A 1 9.54 -31.70 -21.85
C MET A 1 9.53 -30.40 -21.07
N TYR A 2 8.66 -29.46 -21.45
CA TYR A 2 8.53 -28.16 -20.78
C TYR A 2 8.03 -28.41 -19.35
N SER A 3 8.83 -28.01 -18.35
CA SER A 3 8.34 -27.92 -16.98
C SER A 3 7.28 -26.82 -16.91
N PRO A 4 6.08 -27.08 -16.35
CA PRO A 4 5.14 -26.02 -16.08
C PRO A 4 5.80 -25.08 -15.07
N VAL A 5 5.91 -23.80 -15.43
CA VAL A 5 6.15 -22.75 -14.44
C VAL A 5 5.06 -22.90 -13.40
N ALA A 6 5.44 -23.28 -12.19
CA ALA A 6 4.55 -23.18 -11.05
C ALA A 6 4.25 -21.68 -10.93
N TYR A 7 3.09 -21.26 -11.44
CA TYR A 7 2.49 -20.03 -10.96
C TYR A 7 2.35 -20.26 -9.47
N ASP A 8 3.19 -19.56 -8.74
CA ASP A 8 3.17 -19.47 -7.31
C ASP A 8 1.75 -19.04 -6.91
N GLN A 9 0.89 -20.02 -6.65
CA GLN A 9 -0.48 -19.86 -6.19
C GLN A 9 -0.45 -19.42 -4.71
N HIS A 10 0.38 -18.43 -4.36
CA HIS A 10 0.32 -17.81 -3.04
C HIS A 10 -0.98 -17.02 -2.96
N ASN A 11 -2.01 -17.78 -2.60
CA ASN A 11 -3.27 -17.40 -2.02
C ASN A 11 -3.76 -16.01 -2.47
N LEU A 12 -4.21 -15.94 -3.73
CA LEU A 12 -4.81 -14.74 -4.34
C LEU A 12 -6.00 -14.19 -3.52
N GLY A 13 -6.51 -14.93 -2.53
CA GLY A 13 -7.56 -14.52 -1.59
C GLY A 13 -7.07 -14.25 -0.15
N ASP A 14 -5.76 -14.22 0.12
CA ASP A 14 -5.19 -13.97 1.45
C ASP A 14 -5.23 -12.48 1.81
N VAL A 15 -6.42 -12.02 2.18
CA VAL A 15 -6.65 -10.65 2.64
C VAL A 15 -5.70 -10.26 3.80
N PRO A 16 -5.49 -11.09 4.85
CA PRO A 16 -4.60 -10.73 5.95
C PRO A 16 -3.15 -10.47 5.50
N THR A 17 -2.60 -11.31 4.64
CA THR A 17 -1.22 -11.18 4.15
C THR A 17 -1.09 -9.97 3.23
N ALA A 18 -2.01 -9.80 2.27
CA ALA A 18 -1.99 -8.65 1.35
C ALA A 18 -2.07 -7.32 2.10
N VAL A 19 -2.99 -7.21 3.07
CA VAL A 19 -3.13 -6.02 3.91
C VAL A 19 -1.86 -5.80 4.74
N ARG A 20 -1.27 -6.85 5.33
CA ARG A 20 -0.04 -6.72 6.11
C ARG A 20 1.12 -6.18 5.28
N SER A 21 1.30 -6.68 4.06
CA SER A 21 2.34 -6.19 3.13
C SER A 21 2.13 -4.72 2.79
N LEU A 22 0.90 -4.33 2.46
CA LEU A 22 0.54 -2.95 2.15
C LEU A 22 0.80 -1.98 3.33
N LEU A 23 0.47 -2.41 4.56
CA LEU A 23 0.76 -1.65 5.78
C LEU A 23 2.27 -1.49 6.02
N LEU A 24 3.05 -2.53 5.73
CA LEU A 24 4.51 -2.49 5.88
C LEU A 24 5.13 -1.53 4.87
N SER A 25 4.78 -1.64 3.60
CA SER A 25 5.27 -0.78 2.52
C SER A 25 4.88 0.69 2.75
N THR A 26 3.67 0.94 3.26
CA THR A 26 3.22 2.28 3.69
C THR A 26 4.11 2.87 4.79
N LYS A 27 4.46 2.08 5.81
CA LYS A 27 5.39 2.53 6.87
C LYS A 27 6.79 2.75 6.32
N GLN A 28 7.24 1.89 5.40
CA GLN A 28 8.52 2.04 4.75
C GLN A 28 8.60 3.34 3.96
N LEU A 29 7.53 3.75 3.27
CA LEU A 29 7.49 5.03 2.56
C LEU A 29 7.69 6.22 3.51
N GLN A 30 6.99 6.24 4.65
CA GLN A 30 7.17 7.31 5.65
C GLN A 30 8.61 7.38 6.16
N LYS A 31 9.23 6.21 6.37
CA LYS A 31 10.64 6.12 6.79
C LYS A 31 11.58 6.60 5.69
N SER A 32 11.39 6.15 4.45
CA SER A 32 12.19 6.58 3.29
C SER A 32 12.08 8.07 3.05
N LEU A 33 10.88 8.66 3.15
CA LEU A 33 10.69 10.10 3.06
C LEU A 33 11.45 10.86 4.16
N SER A 34 11.38 10.36 5.40
CA SER A 34 12.13 10.94 6.52
C SER A 34 13.64 10.89 6.28
N GLN A 35 14.15 9.77 5.76
CA GLN A 35 15.56 9.62 5.39
C GLN A 35 15.95 10.49 4.19
N TRP A 36 15.06 10.64 3.21
CA TRP A 36 15.28 11.49 2.03
C TRP A 36 15.44 12.94 2.45
N SER A 37 14.61 13.42 3.37
CA SER A 37 14.68 14.81 3.88
C SER A 37 15.99 15.20 4.55
N VAL A 38 16.81 14.23 4.94
CA VAL A 38 18.15 14.43 5.54
C VAL A 38 19.27 13.93 4.62
N GLY A 39 18.97 13.66 3.34
CA GLY A 39 19.93 13.22 2.33
C GLY A 39 20.47 11.79 2.52
N GLN A 40 19.81 10.95 3.34
CA GLN A 40 20.26 9.57 3.58
C GLN A 40 19.82 8.58 2.50
N VAL A 41 18.71 8.87 1.80
CA VAL A 41 18.23 8.06 0.67
C VAL A 41 17.88 8.97 -0.50
N SER A 42 18.01 8.44 -1.71
CA SER A 42 17.75 9.17 -2.96
C SER A 42 16.26 9.16 -3.31
N GLU A 43 15.82 10.09 -4.14
CA GLU A 43 14.47 10.12 -4.71
C GLU A 43 14.08 8.78 -5.38
N THR A 44 15.04 8.11 -6.04
CA THR A 44 14.83 6.81 -6.68
C THR A 44 14.44 5.75 -5.65
N GLN A 45 15.11 5.72 -4.50
CA GLN A 45 14.81 4.77 -3.42
C GLN A 45 13.43 5.02 -2.80
N VAL A 46 13.00 6.29 -2.71
CA VAL A 46 11.63 6.63 -2.28
C VAL A 46 10.62 6.16 -3.34
N SER A 47 10.94 6.36 -4.62
CA SER A 47 10.11 5.96 -5.75
C SER A 47 9.95 4.44 -5.85
N ASP A 48 11.02 3.66 -5.61
CA ASP A 48 10.98 2.20 -5.56
C ASP A 48 10.00 1.70 -4.48
N VAL A 49 10.00 2.33 -3.31
CA VAL A 49 9.05 2.01 -2.24
C VAL A 49 7.61 2.37 -2.64
N TYR A 50 7.40 3.47 -3.36
CA TYR A 50 6.10 3.81 -3.91
C TYR A 50 5.61 2.77 -4.94
N VAL A 51 6.49 2.28 -5.82
CA VAL A 51 6.17 1.18 -6.77
C VAL A 51 5.77 -0.09 -6.02
N GLN A 52 6.47 -0.41 -4.93
CA GLN A 52 6.13 -1.55 -4.06
C GLN A 52 4.74 -1.36 -3.44
N ILE A 53 4.39 -0.17 -2.94
CA ILE A 53 3.04 0.13 -2.44
C ILE A 53 2.00 -0.11 -3.53
N GLY A 54 2.25 0.32 -4.78
CA GLY A 54 1.34 0.08 -5.90
C GLY A 54 1.10 -1.41 -6.14
N THR A 55 2.17 -2.21 -6.08
CA THR A 55 2.10 -3.68 -6.20
C THR A 55 1.30 -4.30 -5.05
N ASP A 56 1.61 -3.97 -3.80
CA ASP A 56 0.90 -4.48 -2.63
C ASP A 56 -0.57 -4.05 -2.59
N PHE A 57 -0.86 -2.85 -3.09
CA PHE A 57 -2.20 -2.33 -3.22
C PHE A 57 -3.00 -3.12 -4.27
N ASN A 58 -2.42 -3.40 -5.43
CA ASN A 58 -3.05 -4.25 -6.44
C ASN A 58 -3.31 -5.67 -5.90
N ASN A 59 -2.34 -6.26 -5.19
CA ASN A 59 -2.51 -7.55 -4.54
C ASN A 59 -3.66 -7.53 -3.51
N THR A 60 -3.79 -6.42 -2.78
CA THR A 60 -4.90 -6.22 -1.84
C THR A 60 -6.24 -6.13 -2.56
N ILE A 61 -6.30 -5.39 -3.68
CA ILE A 61 -7.50 -5.33 -4.52
C ILE A 61 -7.90 -6.74 -4.98
N GLN A 62 -6.96 -7.51 -5.51
CA GLN A 62 -7.22 -8.88 -5.96
C GLN A 62 -7.70 -9.79 -4.82
N ALA A 63 -7.08 -9.69 -3.65
CA ALA A 63 -7.46 -10.45 -2.46
C ALA A 63 -8.91 -10.20 -2.04
N PHE A 64 -9.33 -8.95 -1.97
CA PHE A 64 -10.72 -8.63 -1.62
C PHE A 64 -11.70 -8.88 -2.77
N ALA A 65 -11.30 -8.68 -4.02
CA ALA A 65 -12.12 -8.99 -5.19
C ALA A 65 -12.48 -10.47 -5.26
N TYR A 66 -11.56 -11.36 -4.84
CA TYR A 66 -11.83 -12.79 -4.67
C TYR A 66 -13.01 -13.07 -3.71
N HIS A 67 -13.21 -12.22 -2.70
CA HIS A 67 -14.31 -12.30 -1.74
C HIS A 67 -15.52 -11.42 -2.11
N HIS A 68 -15.60 -10.94 -3.36
CA HIS A 68 -16.63 -10.02 -3.86
C HIS A 68 -16.76 -8.74 -3.00
N ILE A 69 -15.63 -8.23 -2.51
CA ILE A 69 -15.55 -6.96 -1.78
C ILE A 69 -14.90 -5.93 -2.69
N ASP A 70 -15.61 -4.84 -2.94
CA ASP A 70 -15.16 -3.77 -3.81
C ASP A 70 -14.24 -2.77 -3.07
N LEU A 71 -13.22 -2.29 -3.79
CA LEU A 71 -12.25 -1.28 -3.31
C LEU A 71 -12.21 -0.05 -4.21
N SER A 72 -13.23 0.18 -5.03
CA SER A 72 -13.26 1.27 -5.99
C SER A 72 -13.08 2.64 -5.31
N ASP A 73 -13.57 2.82 -4.07
CA ASP A 73 -13.42 4.07 -3.31
C ASP A 73 -11.96 4.42 -2.96
N ILE A 74 -11.06 3.44 -2.95
CA ILE A 74 -9.64 3.65 -2.65
C ILE A 74 -8.75 3.53 -3.88
N HIS A 75 -9.29 3.23 -5.07
CA HIS A 75 -8.49 3.12 -6.31
C HIS A 75 -7.73 4.40 -6.67
N CYS A 76 -8.23 5.58 -6.26
CA CYS A 76 -7.52 6.84 -6.48
C CYS A 76 -6.29 7.03 -5.58
N VAL A 77 -6.16 6.28 -4.48
CA VAL A 77 -5.11 6.50 -3.47
C VAL A 77 -3.70 6.44 -4.04
N PRO A 78 -3.30 5.44 -4.87
CA PRO A 78 -1.96 5.42 -5.45
C PRO A 78 -1.71 6.63 -6.36
N GLY A 79 -2.72 7.05 -7.12
CA GLY A 79 -2.65 8.25 -7.96
C GLY A 79 -2.44 9.52 -7.15
N ASP A 80 -3.25 9.71 -6.10
CA ASP A 80 -3.14 10.85 -5.18
C ASP A 80 -1.73 10.87 -4.54
N LEU A 81 -1.24 9.71 -4.10
CA LEU A 81 0.09 9.57 -3.48
C LEU A 81 1.20 9.89 -4.46
N ARG A 82 1.09 9.42 -5.71
CA ARG A 82 2.06 9.72 -6.78
C ARG A 82 2.18 11.22 -6.99
N THR A 83 1.07 11.93 -7.14
CA THR A 83 1.07 13.36 -7.40
C THR A 83 1.75 14.15 -6.29
N VAL A 84 1.52 13.79 -5.03
CA VAL A 84 2.17 14.43 -3.88
C VAL A 84 3.66 14.07 -3.82
N LEU A 85 4.03 12.82 -4.07
CA LEU A 85 5.43 12.39 -4.09
C LEU A 85 6.22 13.03 -5.23
N GLU A 86 5.65 13.11 -6.44
CA GLU A 86 6.28 13.76 -7.60
C GLU A 86 6.59 15.23 -7.29
N GLN A 87 5.67 15.95 -6.64
CA GLN A 87 5.91 17.34 -6.21
C GLN A 87 6.95 17.42 -5.09
N CYS A 88 6.89 16.53 -4.10
CA CYS A 88 7.83 16.54 -2.99
C CYS A 88 9.26 16.21 -3.43
N LEU A 89 9.43 15.23 -4.32
CA LEU A 89 10.74 14.76 -4.78
C LEU A 89 11.36 15.67 -5.85
N ALA A 90 10.56 16.53 -6.49
CA ALA A 90 11.06 17.55 -7.41
C ALA A 90 11.79 18.71 -6.70
N GLU A 91 11.58 18.86 -5.40
CA GLU A 91 12.23 19.87 -4.56
C GLU A 91 13.54 19.33 -3.95
N ASP A 92 14.38 20.23 -3.44
CA ASP A 92 15.62 19.83 -2.77
C ASP A 92 15.33 19.12 -1.42
N PRO A 93 16.00 17.99 -1.14
CA PRO A 93 15.76 17.21 0.07
C PRO A 93 16.01 18.02 1.34
N SER A 94 14.92 18.40 2.02
CA SER A 94 15.00 19.12 3.29
C SER A 94 13.85 18.74 4.24
N PRO A 95 14.06 18.83 5.57
CA PRO A 95 13.00 18.58 6.54
C PRO A 95 11.83 19.56 6.42
N ALA A 96 12.09 20.78 5.94
CA ALA A 96 11.08 21.81 5.71
C ALA A 96 10.16 21.45 4.54
N VAL A 97 10.73 21.03 3.41
CA VAL A 97 9.98 20.49 2.26
C VAL A 97 9.13 19.31 2.71
N LEU A 98 9.72 18.34 3.40
CA LEU A 98 8.98 17.18 3.88
C LEU A 98 7.82 17.57 4.81
N ALA A 99 8.02 18.52 5.72
CA ALA A 99 6.97 18.99 6.63
C ALA A 99 5.79 19.64 5.89
N MET A 100 6.02 20.26 4.73
CA MET A 100 4.99 20.86 3.89
C MET A 100 4.11 19.80 3.20
N PHE A 101 4.69 18.68 2.74
CA PHE A 101 3.95 17.61 2.05
C PHE A 101 3.43 16.50 2.98
N MET A 102 3.98 16.38 4.20
CA MET A 102 3.51 15.45 5.23
C MET A 102 2.01 15.49 5.54
N PRO A 103 1.31 16.64 5.62
CA PRO A 103 -0.14 16.65 5.81
C PRO A 103 -0.89 15.90 4.69
N ASP A 104 -0.56 16.13 3.42
CA ASP A 104 -1.18 15.47 2.27
C ASP A 104 -0.87 13.98 2.24
N VAL A 105 0.40 13.59 2.43
CA VAL A 105 0.80 12.17 2.53
C VAL A 105 0.01 11.49 3.65
N LYS A 106 -0.07 12.09 4.84
CA LYS A 106 -0.83 11.53 5.97
C LYS A 106 -2.32 11.40 5.62
N GLN A 107 -2.92 12.38 4.96
CA GLN A 107 -4.33 12.33 4.58
C GLN A 107 -4.60 11.15 3.63
N ILE A 108 -3.75 10.96 2.62
CA ILE A 108 -3.86 9.88 1.64
C ILE A 108 -3.70 8.51 2.33
N LEU A 109 -2.70 8.38 3.21
CA LEU A 109 -2.49 7.15 3.98
C LEU A 109 -3.64 6.87 4.95
N VAL A 110 -4.22 7.90 5.59
CA VAL A 110 -5.40 7.71 6.45
C VAL A 110 -6.62 7.25 5.62
N LYS A 111 -6.82 7.80 4.42
CA LYS A 111 -7.87 7.36 3.49
C LYS A 111 -7.67 5.89 3.11
N LEU A 112 -6.44 5.48 2.83
CA LEU A 112 -6.08 4.08 2.60
C LEU A 112 -6.43 3.19 3.79
N LEU A 113 -5.93 3.52 4.99
CA LEU A 113 -6.10 2.71 6.20
C LEU A 113 -7.57 2.57 6.59
N ARG A 114 -8.34 3.66 6.57
CA ARG A 114 -9.79 3.62 6.82
C ARG A 114 -10.50 2.78 5.78
N GLY A 115 -10.09 2.93 4.52
CA GLY A 115 -10.56 2.14 3.41
C GLY A 115 -10.43 0.66 3.70
N LEU A 116 -9.19 0.21 3.91
CA LEU A 116 -8.86 -1.18 4.22
C LEU A 116 -9.58 -1.70 5.46
N GLN A 117 -9.61 -0.92 6.55
CA GLN A 117 -10.26 -1.32 7.80
C GLN A 117 -11.74 -1.63 7.60
N ALA A 118 -12.47 -0.78 6.88
CA ALA A 118 -13.89 -1.02 6.58
C ALA A 118 -14.10 -2.30 5.77
N ARG A 119 -13.19 -2.63 4.83
CA ARG A 119 -13.28 -3.86 4.02
C ARG A 119 -12.87 -5.10 4.82
N GLN A 120 -11.87 -4.98 5.69
CA GLN A 120 -11.50 -6.07 6.60
C GLN A 120 -12.66 -6.42 7.55
N GLU A 121 -13.42 -5.43 8.01
CA GLU A 121 -14.63 -5.65 8.81
C GLU A 121 -15.74 -6.33 7.99
N ALA A 122 -15.98 -5.85 6.76
CA ALA A 122 -16.91 -6.49 5.82
C ALA A 122 -16.49 -7.94 5.48
N TRP A 123 -15.20 -8.21 5.36
CA TRP A 123 -14.66 -9.55 5.12
C TRP A 123 -14.86 -10.48 6.33
N ARG A 124 -14.59 -10.00 7.56
CA ARG A 124 -14.83 -10.79 8.78
C ARG A 124 -16.31 -11.14 8.95
N THR A 125 -17.21 -10.19 8.71
CA THR A 125 -18.66 -10.42 8.84
C THR A 125 -19.21 -11.40 7.80
N ARG A 126 -18.61 -11.50 6.62
CA ARG A 126 -18.97 -12.46 5.55
C ARG A 126 -18.41 -13.88 5.75
N GLY A 127 -17.71 -14.16 6.86
CA GLY A 127 -17.17 -15.48 7.15
C GLY A 127 -15.70 -15.68 6.74
N GLY A 128 -14.95 -14.59 6.51
CA GLY A 128 -13.53 -14.65 6.15
C GLY A 128 -12.59 -15.18 7.23
N ALA A 129 -13.07 -15.49 8.43
CA ALA A 129 -12.22 -16.22 9.37
C ALA A 129 -11.90 -17.61 8.78
N PRO A 130 -10.62 -18.03 8.66
CA PRO A 130 -10.35 -19.44 8.49
C PRO A 130 -11.07 -20.14 9.64
N TYR A 131 -11.95 -21.09 9.30
CA TYR A 131 -12.69 -21.91 10.24
C TYR A 131 -11.71 -22.47 11.28
N ASP A 132 -11.66 -21.86 12.47
CA ASP A 132 -11.09 -22.47 13.67
C ASP A 132 -12.12 -23.51 14.11
N PHE A 133 -12.02 -24.71 13.51
CA PHE A 133 -12.74 -25.89 13.97
C PHE A 133 -12.17 -26.27 15.34
N ARG A 134 -12.85 -25.79 16.37
CA ARG A 134 -12.72 -26.29 17.73
C ARG A 134 -13.64 -27.48 17.97
#